data_AF-A0A2D6X047-F1
#
_entry.id   AF-A0A2D6X047-F1
#
_cell.length_a   1.000
_cell.length_b   1.000
_cell.length_c   1.000
_cell.angle_alpha   90.00
_cell.angle_beta   90.00
_cell.angle_gamma   90.00
#
_symmetry.space_group_name_H-M   'P 1'
#
loop_
_entity.id
_entity.type
_entity.pdbx_description
1 polymer ?
#
loop_
_entity_poly.entity_id
_entity_poly.type
_entity_poly.pdbx_seq_one_letter_code
_entity_poly.pdbx_strand_id
1 'polypeptide(L)'
;MSWVEKVKYFSPEGDLNLNDPYGDIMSHILMLTMDTARKEMNVPFNVTSGYRTWGTPNSAHPDGMAIDGYFKGIPILHTFLHLVRFKQFHGIGLYPYTTPPVIHVDVKDRDAGRQAMWIWNKGGRYVYSPGGDFRRELIAAVKVLTEET
;
A
#
# COMPACT_ATOMS: atom_id res chain seq x y z
N MET A 1 13.01 -13.33 16.91
CA MET A 1 12.73 -13.12 15.48
C MET A 1 11.98 -11.83 15.32
N SER A 2 12.52 -10.89 14.54
CA SER A 2 11.87 -9.60 14.27
C SER A 2 10.71 -9.79 13.29
N TRP A 3 9.71 -8.91 13.33
CA TRP A 3 8.52 -9.00 12.47
C TRP A 3 8.88 -8.96 10.97
N VAL A 4 10.03 -8.36 10.63
CA VAL A 4 10.62 -8.29 9.29
C VAL A 4 11.04 -9.68 8.74
N GLU A 5 11.32 -10.65 9.61
CA GLU A 5 11.75 -12.00 9.21
C GLU A 5 10.58 -12.91 8.80
N LYS A 6 9.33 -12.49 9.06
CA LYS A 6 8.12 -13.29 8.80
C LYS A 6 7.42 -12.99 7.48
N VAL A 7 7.86 -12.01 6.70
CA VAL A 7 7.21 -11.64 5.43
C VAL A 7 8.12 -11.93 4.24
N LYS A 8 7.72 -12.90 3.41
CA LYS A 8 8.48 -13.33 2.23
C LYS A 8 7.61 -13.41 0.95
N TYR A 9 7.07 -12.27 0.52
CA TYR A 9 6.56 -12.03 -0.85
C TYR A 9 5.11 -12.45 -1.15
N PHE A 10 4.37 -11.61 -1.89
CA PHE A 10 3.30 -12.09 -2.78
C PHE A 10 3.94 -12.95 -3.89
N SER A 11 3.66 -14.26 -3.91
CA SER A 11 3.95 -15.12 -5.05
C SER A 11 2.69 -15.94 -5.35
N PRO A 12 2.00 -15.72 -6.49
CA PRO A 12 0.79 -16.48 -6.81
C PRO A 12 1.07 -17.95 -7.11
N GLU A 13 2.33 -18.32 -7.32
CA GLU A 13 2.74 -19.71 -7.56
C GLU A 13 3.33 -20.37 -6.31
N GLY A 14 3.40 -19.67 -5.17
CA GLY A 14 4.08 -20.17 -3.96
C GLY A 14 3.33 -20.01 -2.64
N ASP A 15 2.51 -18.97 -2.46
CA ASP A 15 1.78 -18.75 -1.19
C ASP A 15 0.58 -17.80 -1.36
N LEU A 16 -0.63 -18.36 -1.25
CA LEU A 16 -1.89 -17.59 -1.31
C LEU A 16 -2.19 -16.85 0.01
N ASN A 17 -1.49 -17.17 1.10
CA ASN A 17 -1.76 -16.61 2.42
C ASN A 17 -0.88 -15.39 2.72
N LEU A 18 -0.04 -14.95 1.77
CA LEU A 18 0.87 -13.79 1.90
C LEU A 18 1.90 -13.90 3.03
N ASN A 19 2.12 -15.10 3.58
CA ASN A 19 2.73 -15.30 4.90
C ASN A 19 2.08 -14.46 6.03
N ASP A 20 0.82 -14.07 5.85
CA ASP A 20 -0.03 -13.50 6.90
C ASP A 20 -0.80 -14.66 7.55
N PRO A 21 -0.73 -14.85 8.88
CA PRO A 21 -1.52 -15.90 9.56
C PRO A 21 -3.03 -15.73 9.37
N TYR A 22 -3.46 -14.56 8.88
CA TYR A 22 -4.82 -14.21 8.54
C TYR A 22 -5.01 -13.98 7.03
N GLY A 23 -4.10 -14.49 6.19
CA GLY A 23 -4.19 -14.39 4.73
C GLY A 23 -5.53 -14.87 4.18
N ASP A 24 -6.13 -15.89 4.80
CA ASP A 24 -7.46 -16.41 4.44
C ASP A 24 -8.61 -15.40 4.65
N ILE A 25 -8.39 -14.34 5.44
CA ILE A 25 -9.36 -13.27 5.71
C ILE A 25 -9.22 -12.14 4.68
N MET A 26 -8.15 -12.15 3.87
CA MET A 26 -7.88 -11.09 2.91
C MET A 26 -8.85 -11.13 1.73
N SER A 27 -9.31 -9.96 1.31
CA SER A 27 -10.21 -9.81 0.17
C SER A 27 -9.61 -10.39 -1.11
N HIS A 28 -10.31 -11.33 -1.75
CA HIS A 28 -9.86 -11.91 -3.02
C HIS A 28 -9.65 -10.86 -4.12
N ILE A 29 -10.44 -9.77 -4.14
CA ILE A 29 -10.28 -8.69 -5.11
C ILE A 29 -8.95 -7.97 -4.89
N LEU A 30 -8.60 -7.68 -3.63
CA LEU A 30 -7.31 -7.10 -3.27
C LEU A 30 -6.16 -8.02 -3.71
N MET A 31 -6.27 -9.30 -3.38
CA MET A 31 -5.26 -10.33 -3.68
C MET A 31 -4.99 -10.46 -5.19
N LEU A 32 -6.05 -10.62 -5.99
CA LEU A 32 -5.96 -10.73 -7.44
C LEU A 32 -5.42 -9.45 -8.10
N THR A 33 -5.84 -8.29 -7.60
CA THR A 33 -5.36 -6.98 -8.11
C THR A 33 -3.87 -6.81 -7.81
N MET A 34 -3.43 -7.15 -6.59
CA MET A 34 -2.01 -7.10 -6.22
C MET A 34 -1.16 -8.09 -7.00
N ASP A 35 -1.64 -9.31 -7.25
CA ASP A 35 -0.90 -10.25 -8.10
C ASP A 35 -0.79 -9.74 -9.54
N THR A 36 -1.85 -9.15 -10.09
CA THR A 36 -1.80 -8.52 -11.42
C THR A 36 -0.77 -7.40 -11.46
N ALA A 37 -0.81 -6.48 -10.47
CA ALA A 37 0.17 -5.40 -10.37
C ALA A 37 1.61 -5.92 -10.26
N ARG A 38 1.81 -6.99 -9.49
CA ARG A 38 3.11 -7.67 -9.32
C ARG A 38 3.60 -8.31 -10.61
N LYS A 39 2.72 -8.98 -11.36
CA LYS A 39 3.05 -9.54 -12.68
C LYS A 39 3.48 -8.46 -13.66
N GLU A 40 2.78 -7.32 -13.69
CA GLU A 40 3.14 -6.19 -14.56
C GLU A 40 4.51 -5.59 -14.21
N MET A 41 4.85 -5.51 -12.92
CA MET A 41 6.14 -4.99 -12.45
C MET A 41 7.27 -6.02 -12.54
N ASN A 42 6.94 -7.30 -12.71
CA ASN A 42 7.85 -8.44 -12.75
C ASN A 42 8.86 -8.50 -11.58
N VAL A 43 8.43 -8.08 -10.39
CA VAL A 43 9.22 -8.14 -9.16
C VAL A 43 8.35 -8.50 -7.97
N PRO A 44 8.90 -9.09 -6.89
CA PRO A 44 8.13 -9.39 -5.68
C PRO A 44 7.59 -8.12 -4.99
N PHE A 45 6.38 -8.21 -4.44
CA PHE A 45 5.84 -7.23 -3.50
C PHE A 45 6.04 -7.71 -2.06
N ASN A 46 6.70 -6.90 -1.23
CA ASN A 46 6.91 -7.16 0.19
C ASN A 46 5.76 -6.53 0.99
N VAL A 47 4.98 -7.36 1.69
CA VAL A 47 3.89 -6.89 2.56
C VAL A 47 4.47 -6.48 3.91
N THR A 48 4.12 -5.30 4.41
CA THR A 48 4.51 -4.83 5.75
C THR A 48 3.33 -4.77 6.71
N SER A 49 2.10 -4.86 6.21
CA SER A 49 0.91 -5.03 7.04
C SER A 49 -0.22 -5.56 6.17
N GLY A 50 -0.87 -6.65 6.60
CA GLY A 50 -2.10 -7.17 6.01
C GLY A 50 -3.28 -6.96 6.95
N TYR A 51 -4.02 -8.03 7.24
CA TYR A 51 -5.11 -8.00 8.21
C TYR A 51 -4.58 -7.71 9.62
N ARG A 52 -5.33 -6.91 10.39
CA ARG A 52 -5.08 -6.71 11.82
C ARG A 52 -6.36 -6.33 12.53
N THR A 53 -6.54 -6.83 13.76
CA THR A 53 -7.74 -6.60 14.58
C THR A 53 -7.89 -5.17 15.11
N TRP A 54 -6.96 -4.26 14.79
CA TRP A 54 -6.93 -2.88 15.24
C TRP A 54 -6.66 -1.92 14.07
N GLY A 55 -7.10 -0.68 14.23
CA GLY A 55 -6.90 0.37 13.23
C GLY A 55 -7.55 1.69 13.65
N THR A 56 -7.33 2.73 12.86
CA THR A 56 -8.10 3.97 12.99
C THR A 56 -9.57 3.72 12.62
N PRO A 57 -10.51 4.56 13.08
CA PRO A 57 -11.87 4.55 12.55
C PRO A 57 -11.84 4.56 11.02
N ASN A 58 -12.66 3.71 10.40
CA ASN A 58 -12.73 3.48 8.94
C ASN A 58 -11.47 2.86 8.28
N SER A 59 -10.52 2.32 9.05
CA SER A 59 -9.43 1.51 8.48
C SER A 59 -9.99 0.31 7.72
N ALA A 60 -9.30 -0.10 6.66
CA ALA A 60 -9.65 -1.26 5.85
C ALA A 60 -8.86 -2.52 6.24
N HIS A 61 -7.83 -2.41 7.09
CA HIS A 61 -7.07 -3.58 7.57
C HIS A 61 -7.89 -4.53 8.46
N PRO A 62 -8.74 -4.06 9.40
CA PRO A 62 -9.57 -4.96 10.20
C PRO A 62 -10.62 -5.74 9.41
N ASP A 63 -10.89 -5.31 8.17
CA ASP A 63 -11.83 -5.96 7.26
C ASP A 63 -11.11 -6.90 6.27
N GLY A 64 -9.78 -7.04 6.36
CA GLY A 64 -8.98 -7.80 5.38
C GLY A 64 -8.94 -7.14 3.99
N MET A 65 -9.26 -5.85 3.89
CA MET A 65 -9.41 -5.14 2.62
C MET A 65 -8.24 -4.21 2.29
N ALA A 66 -7.17 -4.21 3.09
CA ALA A 66 -6.01 -3.34 2.90
C ALA A 66 -4.67 -4.04 3.08
N ILE A 67 -3.67 -3.54 2.36
CA ILE A 67 -2.28 -3.95 2.50
C ILE A 67 -1.34 -2.74 2.46
N ASP A 68 -0.34 -2.79 3.32
CA ASP A 68 0.83 -1.94 3.26
C ASP A 68 2.01 -2.74 2.68
N GLY A 69 2.86 -2.11 1.87
CA GLY A 69 4.08 -2.77 1.40
C GLY A 69 4.85 -1.98 0.34
N TYR A 70 5.72 -2.68 -0.40
CA TYR A 70 6.51 -2.08 -1.49
C TYR A 70 7.02 -3.14 -2.46
N PHE A 71 7.25 -2.76 -3.72
CA PHE A 71 7.92 -3.65 -4.69
C PHE A 71 9.44 -3.65 -4.47
N LYS A 72 10.04 -4.84 -4.40
CA LYS A 72 11.48 -4.98 -4.15
C LYS A 72 12.29 -4.36 -5.29
N GLY A 73 13.16 -3.42 -4.95
CA GLY A 73 14.06 -2.76 -5.91
C GLY A 73 13.37 -1.70 -6.78
N ILE A 74 12.11 -1.35 -6.49
CA ILE A 74 11.37 -0.32 -7.23
C ILE A 74 11.22 0.92 -6.33
N PRO A 75 11.58 2.12 -6.83
CA PRO A 75 11.31 3.37 -6.11
C PRO A 75 9.82 3.50 -5.75
N ILE A 76 9.52 3.92 -4.52
CA ILE A 76 8.14 3.93 -4.03
C ILE A 76 7.23 4.86 -4.83
N LEU A 77 7.77 5.93 -5.44
CA LEU A 77 7.02 6.78 -6.37
C LEU A 77 6.58 6.03 -7.62
N HIS A 78 7.43 5.16 -8.17
CA HIS A 78 7.06 4.33 -9.32
C HIS A 78 5.99 3.31 -8.92
N THR A 79 6.10 2.75 -7.71
CA THR A 79 5.05 1.89 -7.13
C THR A 79 3.72 2.64 -7.02
N PHE A 80 3.72 3.87 -6.50
CA PHE A 80 2.52 4.72 -6.41
C PHE A 80 1.90 4.96 -7.79
N LEU A 81 2.71 5.45 -8.75
CA LEU A 81 2.25 5.74 -10.12
C LEU A 81 1.72 4.50 -10.85
N HIS A 82 2.28 3.33 -10.56
CA HIS A 82 1.79 2.07 -11.10
C HIS A 82 0.43 1.70 -10.50
N LEU A 83 0.31 1.71 -9.17
CA LEU A 83 -0.89 1.24 -8.47
C LEU A 83 -2.10 2.15 -8.67
N VAL A 84 -1.93 3.47 -8.86
CA VAL A 84 -3.05 4.40 -9.15
C VAL A 84 -3.78 4.10 -10.48
N ARG A 85 -3.19 3.28 -11.35
CA ARG A 85 -3.82 2.86 -12.61
C ARG A 85 -4.92 1.79 -12.39
N PHE A 86 -4.87 1.06 -11.29
CA PHE A 86 -5.82 -0.01 -10.97
C PHE A 86 -7.09 0.57 -10.37
N LYS A 87 -8.22 0.40 -11.07
CA LYS A 87 -9.53 0.92 -10.66
C LYS A 87 -10.18 0.13 -9.51
N GLN A 88 -9.63 -1.04 -9.21
CA GLN A 88 -10.05 -1.89 -8.10
C GLN A 88 -9.60 -1.32 -6.75
N PHE A 89 -8.53 -0.51 -6.72
CA PHE A 89 -8.13 0.18 -5.49
C PHE A 89 -9.00 1.40 -5.28
N HIS A 90 -9.68 1.43 -4.13
CA HIS A 90 -10.50 2.54 -3.68
C HIS A 90 -9.75 3.46 -2.73
N GLY A 91 -8.65 3.00 -2.12
CA GLY A 91 -7.75 3.81 -1.32
C GLY A 91 -6.28 3.56 -1.68
N ILE A 92 -5.51 4.62 -1.84
CA ILE A 92 -4.05 4.56 -2.04
C ILE A 92 -3.35 5.60 -1.16
N GLY A 93 -2.48 5.15 -0.26
CA GLY A 93 -1.70 6.00 0.62
C GLY A 93 -0.21 5.91 0.35
N LEU A 94 0.49 7.04 0.24
CA LEU A 94 1.95 7.10 0.13
C LEU A 94 2.58 7.45 1.48
N TYR A 95 3.44 6.59 2.02
CA TYR A 95 4.08 6.75 3.34
C TYR A 95 5.59 6.94 3.20
N PRO A 96 6.05 8.11 2.73
CA PRO A 96 7.45 8.33 2.35
C PRO A 96 8.43 8.34 3.53
N TYR A 97 7.94 8.54 4.75
CA TYR A 97 8.74 8.65 5.97
C TYR A 97 8.82 7.34 6.78
N THR A 98 8.38 6.22 6.20
CA THR A 98 8.57 4.88 6.79
C THR A 98 9.92 4.29 6.34
N THR A 99 10.43 3.28 7.06
CA THR A 99 11.70 2.63 6.70
C THR A 99 11.49 1.10 6.54
N PRO A 100 11.50 0.58 5.30
CA PRO A 100 11.55 1.31 4.03
C PRO A 100 10.24 2.11 3.78
N PRO A 101 10.24 3.07 2.85
CA PRO A 101 9.01 3.73 2.41
C PRO A 101 7.99 2.71 1.90
N VAL A 102 6.74 2.84 2.31
CA VAL A 102 5.66 1.91 1.93
C VAL A 102 4.50 2.62 1.22
N ILE A 103 3.73 1.82 0.51
CA ILE A 103 2.44 2.16 -0.06
C ILE A 103 1.34 1.42 0.70
N HIS A 104 0.26 2.11 0.99
CA HIS A 104 -1.01 1.54 1.38
C HIS A 104 -1.90 1.38 0.14
N VAL A 105 -2.56 0.25 0.00
CA VAL A 105 -3.68 0.08 -0.93
C VAL A 105 -4.86 -0.61 -0.25
N ASP A 106 -6.08 -0.22 -0.60
CA ASP A 106 -7.29 -0.91 -0.17
C ASP A 106 -8.39 -0.94 -1.22
N VAL A 107 -9.26 -1.95 -1.11
CA VAL A 107 -10.44 -2.17 -1.97
C VAL A 107 -11.76 -1.88 -1.24
N LYS A 108 -11.68 -1.27 -0.05
CA LYS A 108 -12.87 -0.93 0.74
C LYS A 108 -13.63 0.16 0.01
N ASP A 109 -14.89 -0.12 -0.34
CA ASP A 109 -15.74 0.88 -0.96
C ASP A 109 -16.01 2.04 0.02
N ARG A 110 -15.83 3.26 -0.48
CA ARG A 110 -15.95 4.51 0.26
C ARG A 110 -16.74 5.48 -0.60
N ASP A 111 -18.01 5.15 -0.80
CA ASP A 111 -19.05 5.94 -1.46
C ASP A 111 -18.62 6.75 -2.71
N ALA A 112 -19.10 6.29 -3.87
CA ALA A 112 -19.04 6.92 -5.19
C ALA A 112 -17.90 6.49 -6.14
N GLY A 113 -17.27 5.33 -5.91
CA GLY A 113 -16.35 4.72 -6.88
C GLY A 113 -15.12 5.57 -7.22
N ARG A 114 -14.80 6.55 -6.36
CA ARG A 114 -13.64 7.41 -6.50
C ARG A 114 -12.50 6.84 -5.66
N GLN A 115 -11.34 6.74 -6.27
CA GLN A 115 -10.12 6.38 -5.57
C GLN A 115 -9.68 7.53 -4.65
N ALA A 116 -9.73 7.29 -3.35
CA ALA A 116 -9.16 8.19 -2.36
C ALA A 116 -7.63 8.06 -2.37
N MET A 117 -6.94 9.19 -2.40
CA MET A 117 -5.48 9.23 -2.31
C MET A 117 -5.04 10.07 -1.12
N TRP A 118 -3.99 9.66 -0.42
CA TRP A 118 -3.42 10.44 0.67
C TRP A 118 -1.92 10.24 0.81
N ILE A 119 -1.29 11.14 1.58
CA ILE A 119 0.11 11.05 2.00
C ILE A 119 0.14 11.05 3.52
N TRP A 120 0.92 10.14 4.11
CA TRP A 120 1.28 10.24 5.53
C TRP A 120 2.53 11.11 5.64
N ASN A 121 2.35 12.35 6.11
CA ASN A 121 3.41 13.35 6.07
C ASN A 121 4.39 13.21 7.25
N LYS A 122 5.46 14.03 7.24
CA LYS A 122 6.52 14.02 8.27
C LYS A 122 5.99 14.29 9.68
N GLY A 123 4.88 15.00 9.79
CA GLY A 123 4.21 15.30 11.06
C GLY A 123 3.26 14.20 11.54
N GLY A 124 3.26 13.04 10.89
CA GLY A 124 2.40 11.92 11.25
C GLY A 124 0.93 12.08 10.87
N ARG A 125 0.60 12.98 9.93
CA ARG A 125 -0.77 13.30 9.53
C ARG A 125 -1.09 12.76 8.14
N TYR A 126 -2.31 12.28 7.96
CA TYR A 126 -2.87 11.93 6.65
C TYR A 126 -3.36 13.19 5.94
N VAL A 127 -2.81 13.49 4.77
CA VAL A 127 -3.21 14.61 3.91
C VAL A 127 -3.84 14.04 2.65
N TYR A 128 -5.12 14.35 2.42
CA TYR A 128 -5.95 13.74 1.37
C TYR A 128 -5.99 14.58 0.10
N SER A 129 -6.08 13.90 -1.05
CA SER A 129 -6.33 14.48 -2.37
C SER A 129 -7.83 14.53 -2.69
N PRO A 130 -8.30 15.50 -3.49
CA PRO A 130 -7.56 16.67 -3.99
C PRO A 130 -7.48 17.78 -2.93
N GLY A 131 -6.38 18.52 -2.90
CA GLY A 131 -6.21 19.66 -2.00
C GLY A 131 -4.87 20.38 -2.20
N GLY A 132 -4.82 21.67 -1.87
CA GLY A 132 -3.57 22.46 -1.95
C GLY A 132 -2.47 21.89 -1.06
N ASP A 133 -2.85 21.42 0.14
CA ASP A 133 -1.94 20.75 1.07
C ASP A 133 -1.40 19.43 0.49
N PHE A 134 -2.25 18.64 -0.18
CA PHE A 134 -1.81 17.39 -0.80
C PHE A 134 -0.71 17.62 -1.84
N ARG A 135 -0.85 18.62 -2.71
CA ARG A 135 0.19 18.93 -3.71
C ARG A 135 1.52 19.30 -3.05
N ARG A 136 1.47 20.10 -1.98
CA ARG A 136 2.67 20.48 -1.23
C ARG A 136 3.34 19.25 -0.59
N GLU A 137 2.56 18.39 0.05
CA GLU A 137 3.09 17.17 0.67
C GLU A 137 3.60 16.18 -0.38
N LEU A 138 3.00 16.12 -1.56
CA LEU A 138 3.50 15.29 -2.66
C LEU A 138 4.87 15.78 -3.15
N ILE A 139 5.06 17.09 -3.30
CA ILE A 139 6.37 17.67 -3.66
C ILE A 139 7.41 17.36 -2.58
N ALA A 140 7.04 17.49 -1.30
CA ALA A 140 7.93 17.15 -0.19
C ALA A 140 8.29 15.66 -0.17
N ALA A 141 7.31 14.78 -0.39
CA ALA A 141 7.51 13.34 -0.51
C ALA A 141 8.46 13.02 -1.67
N VAL A 142 8.27 13.63 -2.85
CA VAL A 142 9.14 13.41 -4.00
C VAL A 142 10.59 13.76 -3.67
N LYS A 143 10.84 14.93 -3.07
CA LYS A 143 12.20 15.35 -2.68
C LYS A 143 12.89 14.31 -1.79
N VAL A 144 12.22 13.90 -0.70
CA VAL A 144 12.75 12.91 0.24
C VAL A 144 13.06 11.59 -0.48
N LEU A 145 12.16 11.15 -1.37
CA LEU A 145 12.29 9.87 -2.07
C LEU A 145 13.31 9.89 -3.22
N THR A 146 13.78 11.07 -3.65
CA THR A 146 14.78 11.21 -4.73
C THR A 146 16.14 11.71 -4.24
N GLU A 147 16.22 12.32 -3.05
CA GLU A 147 17.47 12.83 -2.47
C GLU A 147 18.22 11.76 -1.65
N GLU A 148 17.61 10.60 -1.38
CA GLU A 148 18.22 9.45 -0.68
C GLU A 148 18.87 8.40 -1.62
N THR A 149 19.11 8.74 -2.90
CA THR A 149 19.86 7.90 -3.86
C THR A 149 21.26 8.39 -4.13
#